data_AF-K9FSQ4-F1
#
_entry.id   AF-K9FSQ4-F1
#
_cell.length_a   1.000
_cell.length_b   1.000
_cell.length_c   1.000
_cell.angle_alpha   90.00
_cell.angle_beta   90.00
_cell.angle_gamma   90.00
#
_symmetry.space_group_name_H-M   'P 1'
#
loop_
_entity.id
_entity.type
_entity.pdbx_description
1 polymer ?
#
loop_
_entity_poly.entity_id
_entity_poly.type
_entity_poly.pdbx_seq_one_letter_code
_entity_poly.pdbx_strand_id
1 'polypeptide(L)'
;MRGLQIETIEDLAASSETTLPTMTNTHNPNLNLRLSILQTDLARSQYIVRSLLRVRLAKITKYSMHYLVLLASRNKNPLASQTQSTASSQNPNQQPEDSVPDLSELTDLAPLSEPESSFLHAHQTLLAGHYAGSFMGAFPRQLRRLDDNAGGTSMVQGPELREVVFVRCLGADVPVVVGGEEEEYETGITMRMGDVWVVRWEGVKGAWGRGEVELL
;
A
#
# COMPACT_ATOMS: atom_id res chain seq x y z
N MET A 1 14.70 -21.10 -10.15
CA MET A 1 15.22 -21.28 -11.54
C MET A 1 15.22 -20.02 -12.42
N ARG A 2 14.38 -18.99 -12.20
CA ARG A 2 14.39 -17.77 -13.05
C ARG A 2 15.46 -16.71 -12.72
N GLY A 3 16.04 -16.72 -11.51
CA GLY A 3 17.09 -15.76 -11.13
C GLY A 3 18.41 -15.93 -11.89
N LEU A 4 18.82 -17.19 -12.12
CA LEU A 4 20.04 -17.54 -12.86
C LEU A 4 20.05 -17.01 -14.31
N GLN A 5 18.88 -16.83 -14.92
CA GLN A 5 18.75 -16.31 -16.28
C GLN A 5 18.91 -14.78 -16.34
N ILE A 6 18.63 -14.08 -15.24
CA ILE A 6 18.74 -12.61 -15.17
C ILE A 6 20.20 -12.23 -14.94
N GLU A 7 20.87 -12.93 -14.02
CA GLU A 7 22.30 -12.78 -13.73
C GLU A 7 23.17 -13.05 -14.97
N THR A 8 22.84 -14.10 -15.74
CA THR A 8 23.55 -14.39 -17.00
C THR A 8 23.37 -13.31 -18.06
N ILE A 9 22.20 -12.66 -18.15
CA ILE A 9 21.98 -11.56 -19.10
C ILE A 9 22.74 -10.29 -18.67
N GLU A 10 22.80 -10.00 -17.37
CA GLU A 10 23.56 -8.86 -16.82
C GLU A 10 25.07 -9.04 -17.04
N ASP A 11 25.62 -10.25 -16.83
CA ASP A 11 27.03 -10.56 -17.08
C ASP A 11 27.42 -10.50 -18.58
N LEU A 12 26.53 -10.97 -19.47
CA LEU A 12 26.75 -10.92 -20.93
C LEU A 12 26.71 -9.47 -21.48
N ALA A 13 25.91 -8.59 -20.88
CA ALA A 13 25.91 -7.17 -21.23
C ALA A 13 27.19 -6.46 -20.75
N ALA A 14 27.63 -6.71 -19.51
CA ALA A 14 28.84 -6.11 -18.94
C ALA A 14 30.13 -6.54 -19.67
N SER A 15 30.19 -7.78 -20.15
CA SER A 15 31.33 -8.32 -20.91
C SER A 15 31.45 -7.76 -22.34
N SER A 16 30.40 -7.12 -22.86
CA SER A 16 30.42 -6.46 -24.17
C SER A 16 31.14 -5.10 -24.15
N GLU A 17 31.34 -4.48 -22.98
CA GLU A 17 31.94 -3.14 -22.85
C GLU A 17 33.46 -3.12 -22.59
N THR A 18 34.10 -4.24 -22.19
CA THR A 18 35.49 -4.20 -21.66
C THR A 18 36.50 -5.18 -22.31
N THR A 19 36.56 -5.33 -23.64
CA THR A 19 37.68 -6.09 -24.24
C THR A 19 38.30 -5.42 -25.47
N LEU A 20 39.59 -5.07 -25.34
CA LEU A 20 40.50 -4.75 -26.45
C LEU A 20 40.65 -5.94 -27.41
N PRO A 21 41.05 -5.70 -28.68
CA PRO A 21 40.69 -6.57 -29.80
C PRO A 21 41.66 -7.73 -29.90
N THR A 22 41.29 -8.92 -29.45
CA THR A 22 42.00 -10.15 -29.85
C THR A 22 41.00 -11.29 -29.97
N MET A 23 40.88 -11.79 -31.20
CA MET A 23 40.25 -13.05 -31.63
C MET A 23 38.75 -13.02 -32.00
N THR A 24 38.53 -13.00 -33.32
CA THR A 24 37.34 -13.48 -34.05
C THR A 24 36.00 -13.22 -33.37
N ASN A 25 35.68 -11.94 -33.18
CA ASN A 25 34.33 -11.51 -32.92
C ASN A 25 33.51 -11.80 -34.19
N THR A 26 32.80 -12.93 -34.21
CA THR A 26 31.66 -13.12 -35.14
C THR A 26 30.61 -12.12 -34.70
N HIS A 27 30.82 -10.85 -35.06
CA HIS A 27 29.96 -9.73 -34.77
C HIS A 27 28.67 -9.98 -35.54
N ASN A 28 27.74 -10.69 -34.91
CA ASN A 28 26.42 -10.91 -35.47
C ASN A 28 25.57 -9.73 -35.00
N PRO A 29 25.40 -8.67 -35.81
CA PRO A 29 24.72 -7.45 -35.40
C PRO A 29 23.28 -7.73 -34.95
N ASN A 30 22.68 -8.82 -35.44
CA ASN A 30 21.35 -9.26 -35.05
C ASN A 30 21.29 -9.72 -33.58
N LEU A 31 22.35 -10.36 -33.07
CA LEU A 31 22.43 -10.78 -31.66
C LEU A 31 22.61 -9.58 -30.73
N ASN A 32 23.50 -8.64 -31.09
CA ASN A 32 23.71 -7.40 -30.32
C ASN A 32 22.43 -6.55 -30.26
N LEU A 33 21.71 -6.43 -31.39
CA LEU A 33 20.42 -5.75 -31.42
C LEU A 33 19.40 -6.45 -30.52
N ARG A 34 19.30 -7.79 -30.58
CA ARG A 34 18.37 -8.55 -29.75
C ARG A 34 18.66 -8.38 -28.25
N LEU A 35 19.94 -8.43 -27.85
CA LEU A 35 20.35 -8.19 -26.47
C LEU A 35 20.00 -6.77 -26.02
N SER A 36 20.28 -5.75 -26.84
CA SER A 36 19.92 -4.36 -26.54
C SER A 36 18.41 -4.15 -26.36
N ILE A 37 17.59 -4.78 -27.20
CA ILE A 37 16.12 -4.73 -27.06
C ILE A 37 15.68 -5.38 -25.74
N LEU A 38 16.19 -6.58 -25.43
CA LEU A 38 15.83 -7.29 -24.20
C LEU A 38 16.29 -6.53 -22.94
N GLN A 39 17.48 -5.95 -22.96
CA GLN A 39 18.01 -5.14 -21.86
C GLN A 39 17.15 -3.89 -21.65
N THR A 40 16.74 -3.21 -22.72
CA THR A 40 15.85 -2.04 -22.64
C THR A 40 14.48 -2.42 -22.09
N ASP A 41 13.94 -3.56 -22.49
CA ASP A 41 12.63 -4.06 -22.02
C ASP A 41 12.66 -4.48 -20.55
N LEU A 42 13.76 -5.13 -20.12
CA LEU A 42 14.01 -5.45 -18.72
C LEU A 42 14.11 -4.19 -17.87
N ALA A 43 14.87 -3.19 -18.32
CA ALA A 43 15.01 -1.91 -17.62
C ALA A 43 13.65 -1.19 -17.48
N ARG A 44 12.82 -1.18 -18.53
CA ARG A 44 11.47 -0.59 -18.50
C ARG A 44 10.57 -1.30 -17.50
N SER A 45 10.60 -2.63 -17.48
CA SER A 45 9.82 -3.44 -16.55
C SER A 45 10.27 -3.24 -15.10
N GLN A 46 11.58 -3.26 -14.84
CA GLN A 46 12.15 -2.99 -13.53
C GLN A 46 11.81 -1.58 -13.03
N TYR A 47 11.81 -0.58 -13.92
CA TYR A 47 11.44 0.79 -13.57
C TYR A 47 9.98 0.86 -13.10
N ILE A 48 9.04 0.27 -13.85
CA ILE A 48 7.61 0.28 -13.51
C ILE A 48 7.37 -0.40 -12.17
N VAL A 49 7.93 -1.60 -11.96
CA VAL A 49 7.78 -2.36 -10.72
C VAL A 49 8.34 -1.58 -9.53
N ARG A 50 9.55 -1.02 -9.67
CA ARG A 50 10.20 -0.26 -8.59
C ARG A 50 9.46 1.05 -8.28
N SER A 51 8.91 1.72 -9.30
CA SER A 51 8.09 2.91 -9.12
C SER A 51 6.81 2.60 -8.34
N LEU A 52 6.09 1.55 -8.74
CA LEU A 52 4.89 1.07 -8.04
C LEU A 52 5.17 0.74 -6.57
N LEU A 53 6.23 -0.02 -6.30
CA LEU A 53 6.59 -0.41 -4.93
C LEU A 53 6.99 0.80 -4.06
N ARG A 54 7.74 1.76 -4.60
CA ARG A 54 8.10 2.99 -3.87
C ARG A 54 6.87 3.80 -3.49
N VAL A 55 5.91 3.95 -4.41
CA VAL A 55 4.65 4.68 -4.14
C VAL A 55 3.83 3.95 -3.07
N ARG A 56 3.73 2.61 -3.16
CA ARG A 56 3.03 1.81 -2.13
C ARG A 56 3.68 1.97 -0.76
N LEU A 57 5.00 1.83 -0.66
CA LEU A 57 5.72 2.01 0.61
C LEU A 57 5.55 3.42 1.16
N ALA A 58 5.59 4.46 0.34
CA ALA A 58 5.35 5.84 0.77
C ALA A 58 3.93 6.06 1.33
N LYS A 59 2.91 5.40 0.76
CA LYS A 59 1.53 5.44 1.29
C LYS A 59 1.42 4.69 2.62
N ILE A 60 2.08 3.54 2.74
CA ILE A 60 2.09 2.73 3.95
C ILE A 60 2.77 3.48 5.10
N THR A 61 3.91 4.14 4.86
CA THR A 61 4.59 4.92 5.90
C THR A 61 3.80 6.17 6.29
N LYS A 62 3.10 6.82 5.36
CA LYS A 62 2.26 8.00 5.65
C LYS A 62 1.04 7.65 6.51
N TYR A 63 0.39 6.52 6.24
CA TYR A 63 -0.85 6.10 6.89
C TYR A 63 -0.67 4.80 7.71
N SER A 64 0.46 4.65 8.40
CA SER A 64 0.83 3.40 9.08
C SER A 64 -0.22 2.93 10.08
N MET A 65 -0.64 3.84 10.97
CA MET A 65 -1.66 3.57 11.99
C MET A 65 -3.01 3.20 11.39
N HIS A 66 -3.43 3.87 10.30
CA HIS A 66 -4.68 3.55 9.62
C HIS A 66 -4.68 2.12 9.07
N TYR A 67 -3.58 1.69 8.46
CA TYR A 67 -3.46 0.30 7.97
C TYR A 67 -3.44 -0.72 9.11
N LEU A 68 -2.76 -0.44 10.22
CA LEU A 68 -2.77 -1.32 11.39
C LEU A 68 -4.17 -1.46 12.00
N VAL A 69 -4.90 -0.35 12.15
CA VAL A 69 -6.28 -0.35 12.64
C VAL A 69 -7.20 -1.10 11.66
N LEU A 70 -7.01 -0.93 10.35
CA LEU A 70 -7.75 -1.66 9.33
C LEU A 70 -7.55 -3.17 9.48
N LEU A 71 -6.29 -3.62 9.57
CA LEU A 71 -5.96 -5.04 9.78
C LEU A 71 -6.55 -5.58 11.10
N ALA A 72 -6.39 -4.85 12.20
CA ALA A 72 -6.91 -5.24 13.50
C ALA A 72 -8.45 -5.31 13.52
N SER A 73 -9.13 -4.37 12.85
CA SER A 73 -10.60 -4.33 12.78
C SER A 73 -11.16 -5.51 11.98
N ARG A 74 -10.45 -5.94 10.94
CA ARG A 74 -10.86 -7.04 10.07
C ARG A 74 -10.67 -8.42 10.71
N ASN A 75 -9.71 -8.54 11.62
CA ASN A 75 -9.47 -9.75 12.40
C ASN A 75 -10.44 -9.95 13.57
N LYS A 76 -11.33 -8.97 13.87
CA LYS A 76 -12.41 -9.19 14.84
C LYS A 76 -13.43 -10.16 14.25
N ASN A 77 -13.13 -11.45 14.35
CA ASN A 77 -14.05 -12.53 14.03
C ASN A 77 -15.35 -12.32 14.84
N PRO A 78 -16.53 -12.14 14.21
CA PRO A 78 -17.79 -11.96 14.93
C PRO A 78 -18.25 -13.21 15.71
N LEU A 79 -17.50 -14.32 15.66
CA LEU A 79 -17.81 -15.55 16.38
C LEU A 79 -17.17 -15.65 17.79
N ALA A 80 -16.34 -14.68 18.20
CA ALA A 80 -15.75 -14.62 19.54
C ALA A 80 -16.35 -13.52 20.45
N SER A 81 -17.41 -12.84 20.02
CA SER A 81 -18.14 -11.85 20.83
C SER A 81 -19.22 -12.48 21.72
N GLN A 82 -18.93 -13.65 22.29
CA GLN A 82 -19.61 -14.19 23.47
C GLN A 82 -18.57 -14.62 24.50
N THR A 83 -17.71 -13.70 24.90
CA THR A 83 -17.14 -13.74 26.24
C THR A 83 -17.38 -12.39 26.86
N GLN A 84 -18.43 -12.38 27.68
CA GLN A 84 -18.81 -11.27 28.55
C GLN A 84 -17.59 -10.69 29.24
N SER A 85 -17.59 -9.37 29.22
CA SER A 85 -16.80 -8.45 29.99
C SER A 85 -17.00 -8.68 31.50
N THR A 86 -16.35 -9.68 32.08
CA THR A 86 -16.16 -9.78 33.54
C THR A 86 -14.98 -10.70 33.84
N ALA A 87 -13.77 -10.12 33.89
CA ALA A 87 -12.68 -10.71 34.66
C ALA A 87 -11.69 -9.60 35.05
N SER A 88 -11.91 -9.08 36.25
CA SER A 88 -10.88 -8.54 37.12
C SER A 88 -9.63 -9.44 37.13
N SER A 89 -8.53 -8.93 36.58
CA SER A 89 -7.19 -9.41 36.94
C SER A 89 -6.32 -8.20 37.29
N GLN A 90 -6.21 -7.97 38.60
CA GLN A 90 -5.19 -7.17 39.23
C GLN A 90 -3.81 -7.72 38.83
N ASN A 91 -3.19 -7.11 37.83
CA ASN A 91 -1.74 -7.14 37.65
C ASN A 91 -1.27 -5.68 37.56
N PRO A 92 -0.67 -5.11 38.63
CA PRO A 92 -0.25 -3.69 38.65
C PRO A 92 0.83 -3.33 37.62
N ASN A 93 1.39 -4.32 36.92
CA ASN A 93 2.52 -4.17 36.01
C ASN A 93 2.22 -4.44 34.54
N GLN A 94 0.95 -4.56 34.13
CA GLN A 94 0.61 -4.60 32.70
C GLN A 94 0.59 -3.18 32.14
N GLN A 95 1.80 -2.79 31.74
CA GLN A 95 2.15 -1.73 30.80
C GLN A 95 1.06 -1.44 29.75
N PRO A 96 0.43 -0.23 29.75
CA PRO A 96 -0.22 0.31 28.57
C PRO A 96 0.87 0.88 27.67
N GLU A 97 1.70 0.01 27.12
CA GLU A 97 2.67 0.36 26.08
C GLU A 97 2.01 0.16 24.73
N ASP A 98 2.45 0.97 23.76
CA ASP A 98 2.02 1.00 22.36
C ASP A 98 2.02 -0.42 21.78
N SER A 99 0.89 -1.11 21.90
CA SER A 99 0.76 -2.52 21.53
C SER A 99 0.53 -2.56 20.03
N VAL A 100 1.61 -2.40 19.27
CA VAL A 100 1.62 -2.74 17.85
C VAL A 100 1.04 -4.16 17.76
N PRO A 101 -0.10 -4.35 17.08
CA PRO A 101 -0.73 -5.67 17.03
C PRO A 101 0.24 -6.67 16.42
N ASP A 102 0.39 -7.85 17.05
CA ASP A 102 1.17 -8.92 16.45
C ASP A 102 0.46 -9.39 15.18
N LEU A 103 1.11 -9.17 14.03
CA LEU A 103 0.53 -9.43 12.71
C LEU A 103 0.76 -10.89 12.27
N SER A 104 1.49 -11.69 13.04
CA SER A 104 1.83 -13.08 12.67
C SER A 104 0.63 -14.04 12.66
N GLU A 105 -0.47 -13.71 13.34
CA GLU A 105 -1.68 -14.54 13.39
C GLU A 105 -2.73 -14.17 12.32
N LEU A 106 -2.45 -13.19 11.46
CA LEU A 106 -3.41 -12.68 10.49
C LEU A 106 -3.54 -13.57 9.25
N THR A 107 -4.77 -14.01 8.96
CA THR A 107 -5.11 -14.83 7.79
C THR A 107 -5.55 -14.00 6.57
N ASP A 108 -6.06 -12.79 6.78
CA ASP A 108 -6.39 -11.83 5.71
C ASP A 108 -5.55 -10.56 5.87
N LEU A 109 -4.57 -10.39 4.98
CA LEU A 109 -3.64 -9.26 4.94
C LEU A 109 -4.05 -8.19 3.92
N ALA A 110 -5.12 -8.41 3.15
CA ALA A 110 -5.55 -7.47 2.13
C ALA A 110 -5.90 -6.10 2.74
N PRO A 111 -5.41 -4.98 2.16
CA PRO A 111 -4.83 -4.82 0.82
C PRO A 111 -3.29 -4.95 0.72
N LEU A 112 -2.61 -5.32 1.80
CA LEU A 112 -1.15 -5.39 1.88
C LEU A 112 -0.64 -6.79 1.51
N SER A 113 0.57 -6.84 0.96
CA SER A 113 1.33 -8.08 0.81
C SER A 113 2.05 -8.45 2.11
N GLU A 114 2.43 -9.72 2.28
CA GLU A 114 3.21 -10.21 3.42
C GLU A 114 4.54 -9.43 3.68
N PRO A 115 5.37 -9.11 2.67
CA PRO A 115 6.54 -8.27 2.91
C PRO A 115 6.19 -6.83 3.31
N GLU A 116 5.03 -6.32 2.87
CA GLU A 116 4.58 -4.97 3.26
C GLU A 116 4.03 -4.92 4.68
N SER A 117 3.33 -5.97 5.13
CA SER A 117 2.83 -6.05 6.50
C SER A 117 3.97 -6.19 7.51
N SER A 118 4.97 -7.03 7.21
CA SER A 118 6.18 -7.14 8.03
C SER A 118 6.98 -5.83 8.07
N PHE A 119 7.11 -5.14 6.93
CA PHE A 119 7.70 -3.79 6.89
C PHE A 119 6.91 -2.78 7.74
N LEU A 120 5.59 -2.77 7.63
CA LEU A 120 4.70 -1.89 8.41
C LEU A 120 4.88 -2.12 9.92
N HIS A 121 4.88 -3.38 10.36
CA HIS A 121 5.10 -3.74 11.76
C HIS A 121 6.48 -3.28 12.24
N ALA A 122 7.55 -3.62 11.52
CA ALA A 122 8.90 -3.22 11.88
C ALA A 122 9.07 -1.69 11.96
N HIS A 123 8.49 -0.96 11.00
CA HIS A 123 8.49 0.50 10.98
C HIS A 123 7.74 1.09 12.17
N GLN A 124 6.55 0.56 12.49
CA GLN A 124 5.77 1.06 13.62
C GLN A 124 6.46 0.79 14.96
N THR A 125 7.02 -0.41 15.15
CA THR A 125 7.76 -0.75 16.38
C THR A 125 8.95 0.16 16.61
N LEU A 126 9.68 0.52 15.53
CA LEU A 126 10.79 1.47 15.60
C LEU A 126 10.32 2.87 16.00
N LEU A 127 9.24 3.36 15.39
CA LEU A 127 8.66 4.67 15.73
C LEU A 127 8.13 4.72 17.16
N ALA A 128 7.39 3.69 17.58
CA ALA A 128 6.88 3.54 18.93
C ALA A 128 8.01 3.59 19.95
N GLY A 129 9.09 2.82 19.73
CA GLY A 129 10.27 2.82 20.59
C GLY A 129 10.96 4.19 20.65
N HIS A 130 11.10 4.87 19.50
CA HIS A 130 11.67 6.21 19.44
C HIS A 130 10.83 7.25 20.20
N TYR A 131 9.51 7.23 20.02
CA TYR A 131 8.59 8.13 20.72
C TYR A 131 8.53 7.84 22.22
N ALA A 132 8.56 6.56 22.61
CA ALA A 132 8.61 6.13 24.01
C ALA A 132 9.85 6.67 24.72
N GLY A 133 11.03 6.50 24.11
CA GLY A 133 12.30 7.00 24.65
C GLY A 133 12.42 8.53 24.64
N SER A 134 11.79 9.21 23.67
CA SER A 134 11.97 10.65 23.47
C SER A 134 11.00 11.51 24.28
N PHE A 135 9.70 11.15 24.32
CA PHE A 135 8.70 11.99 24.98
C PHE A 135 7.55 11.22 25.62
N MET A 136 7.07 10.10 25.05
CA MET A 136 5.88 9.39 25.56
C MET A 136 6.09 8.78 26.96
N GLY A 137 7.35 8.48 27.33
CA GLY A 137 7.70 8.03 28.68
C GLY A 137 7.42 9.06 29.78
N ALA A 138 7.45 10.36 29.44
CA ALA A 138 7.14 11.45 30.38
C ALA A 138 5.63 11.67 30.57
N PHE A 139 4.79 11.15 29.67
CA PHE A 139 3.34 11.29 29.79
C PHE A 139 2.72 10.26 30.75
N PRO A 140 1.62 10.62 31.45
CA PRO A 140 0.81 9.68 32.21
C PRO A 140 0.33 8.50 31.35
N ARG A 141 0.16 7.34 31.98
CA ARG A 141 -0.19 6.07 31.31
C ARG A 141 -1.46 6.17 30.44
N GLN A 142 -2.38 7.06 30.78
CA GLN A 142 -3.65 7.27 30.09
C GLN A 142 -3.47 7.94 28.72
N LEU A 143 -2.45 8.80 28.55
CA LEU A 143 -2.21 9.59 27.34
C LEU A 143 -1.07 9.03 26.47
N ARG A 144 -0.54 7.86 26.83
CA ARG A 144 0.60 7.25 26.13
C ARG A 144 0.19 6.55 24.82
N ARG A 145 -1.11 6.37 24.59
CA ARG A 145 -1.65 5.72 23.40
C ARG A 145 -1.77 6.70 22.24
N LEU A 146 -1.14 6.37 21.12
CA LEU A 146 -1.17 7.16 19.88
C LEU A 146 -2.45 6.95 19.05
N ASP A 147 -3.20 5.90 19.37
CA ASP A 147 -4.45 5.51 18.73
C ASP A 147 -5.70 5.97 19.52
N ASP A 148 -5.53 6.84 20.51
CA ASP A 148 -6.64 7.30 21.35
C ASP A 148 -7.53 8.32 20.60
N ASN A 149 -8.84 8.20 20.80
CA ASN A 149 -9.85 9.11 20.26
C ASN A 149 -10.46 10.01 21.35
N ALA A 150 -9.82 10.09 22.52
CA ALA A 150 -10.22 10.98 23.60
C ALA A 150 -10.23 12.44 23.12
N GLY A 151 -11.43 13.04 23.08
CA GLY A 151 -11.62 14.43 22.62
C GLY A 151 -12.45 14.58 21.34
N GLY A 152 -12.99 13.49 20.77
CA GLY A 152 -13.90 13.57 19.62
C GLY A 152 -13.20 13.74 18.26
N THR A 153 -11.87 13.78 18.24
CA THR A 153 -11.03 13.76 17.04
C THR A 153 -10.23 12.47 16.98
N SER A 154 -10.32 11.72 15.88
CA SER A 154 -9.50 10.52 15.67
C SER A 154 -8.04 10.92 15.47
N MET A 155 -7.13 10.43 16.34
CA MET A 155 -5.69 10.63 16.15
C MET A 155 -5.12 9.80 15.00
N VAL A 156 -5.89 8.83 14.50
CA VAL A 156 -5.54 8.04 13.31
C VAL A 156 -6.00 8.79 12.06
N GLN A 157 -5.04 9.31 11.30
CA GLN A 157 -5.27 9.98 10.02
C GLN A 157 -5.37 8.94 8.89
N GLY A 158 -6.50 8.93 8.19
CA GLY A 158 -6.74 8.08 7.02
C GLY A 158 -6.48 8.82 5.70
N PRO A 159 -6.50 8.10 4.56
CA PRO A 159 -6.45 8.73 3.24
C PRO A 159 -7.70 9.57 2.97
N GLU A 160 -7.51 10.73 2.33
CA GLU A 160 -8.57 11.65 1.90
C GLU A 160 -9.46 10.97 0.83
N LEU A 161 -10.78 10.89 1.08
CA LEU A 161 -11.72 10.29 0.11
C LEU A 161 -12.35 11.32 -0.83
N ARG A 162 -12.33 12.61 -0.46
CA ARG A 162 -12.92 13.71 -1.24
C ARG A 162 -11.94 14.34 -2.23
N GLU A 163 -10.74 13.76 -2.36
CA GLU A 163 -9.74 14.18 -3.34
C GLU A 163 -10.31 14.06 -4.76
N VAL A 164 -10.01 15.07 -5.59
CA VAL A 164 -10.48 15.15 -6.98
C VAL A 164 -9.49 14.43 -7.90
N VAL A 165 -10.00 13.54 -8.74
CA VAL A 165 -9.22 12.70 -9.66
C VAL A 165 -9.75 12.80 -11.08
N PHE A 166 -8.85 12.63 -12.05
CA PHE A 166 -9.20 12.47 -13.46
C PHE A 166 -9.41 10.99 -13.75
N VAL A 167 -10.55 10.66 -14.35
CA VAL A 167 -10.90 9.28 -14.69
C VAL A 167 -11.36 9.17 -16.12
N ARG A 168 -10.98 8.07 -16.78
CA ARG A 168 -11.48 7.67 -18.09
C ARG A 168 -12.41 6.47 -17.94
N CYS A 169 -13.58 6.54 -18.53
CA CYS A 169 -14.55 5.43 -18.52
C CYS A 169 -14.18 4.38 -19.56
N LEU A 170 -14.11 3.12 -19.12
CA LEU A 170 -13.86 1.95 -19.96
C LEU A 170 -15.14 1.14 -20.20
N GLY A 171 -16.10 1.21 -19.27
CA GLY A 171 -17.41 0.57 -19.40
C GLY A 171 -18.38 1.33 -20.31
N ALA A 172 -19.40 0.63 -20.82
CA ALA A 172 -20.40 1.22 -21.72
C ALA A 172 -21.25 2.29 -21.04
N ASP A 173 -21.81 1.97 -19.86
CA ASP A 173 -22.57 2.89 -19.01
C ASP A 173 -22.18 2.64 -17.56
N VAL A 174 -21.39 3.54 -16.99
CA VAL A 174 -20.91 3.42 -15.60
C VAL A 174 -21.62 4.47 -14.75
N PRO A 175 -22.41 4.05 -13.74
CA PRO A 175 -23.02 5.01 -12.82
C PRO A 175 -21.95 5.60 -11.91
N VAL A 176 -21.82 6.93 -11.93
CA VAL A 176 -20.96 7.64 -10.98
C VAL A 176 -21.82 8.18 -9.87
N VAL A 177 -21.47 7.84 -8.63
CA VAL A 177 -22.16 8.38 -7.47
C VAL A 177 -21.59 9.77 -7.20
N VAL A 178 -22.36 10.82 -7.46
CA VAL A 178 -21.97 12.19 -7.10
C VAL A 178 -22.61 12.50 -5.76
N GLY A 179 -21.81 12.66 -4.71
CA GLY A 179 -22.32 13.05 -3.39
C GLY A 179 -22.84 14.50 -3.44
N GLY A 180 -24.15 14.67 -3.20
CA GLY A 180 -24.78 15.97 -2.96
C GLY A 180 -24.43 16.54 -1.58
N GLU A 181 -24.83 17.79 -1.31
CA GLU A 181 -24.66 18.44 0.00
C GLU A 181 -25.61 17.89 1.07
N GLU A 182 -26.74 17.32 0.67
CA GLU A 182 -27.65 16.56 1.53
C GLU A 182 -27.39 15.07 1.28
N GLU A 183 -27.37 14.24 2.34
CA GLU A 183 -26.99 12.81 2.34
C GLU A 183 -27.83 11.88 1.43
N GLU A 184 -28.66 12.44 0.54
CA GLU A 184 -29.24 11.71 -0.58
C GLU A 184 -28.20 11.60 -1.71
N TYR A 185 -27.67 10.38 -1.84
CA TYR A 185 -26.98 9.96 -3.06
C TYR A 185 -27.99 9.99 -4.22
N GLU A 186 -28.13 11.13 -4.89
CA GLU A 186 -28.79 11.15 -6.19
C GLU A 186 -28.06 10.13 -7.07
N THR A 187 -28.81 9.17 -7.62
CA THR A 187 -28.28 8.12 -8.49
C THR A 187 -27.70 8.78 -9.72
N GLY A 188 -26.39 9.01 -9.65
CA GLY A 188 -25.70 10.02 -10.44
C GLY A 188 -25.49 9.63 -11.88
N ILE A 189 -25.27 10.68 -12.65
CA ILE A 189 -25.07 10.74 -14.10
C ILE A 189 -24.20 9.58 -14.60
N THR A 190 -24.64 8.92 -15.66
CA THR A 190 -23.91 7.81 -16.30
C THR A 190 -22.78 8.32 -17.18
N MET A 191 -21.56 7.82 -16.96
CA MET A 191 -20.43 8.02 -17.88
C MET A 191 -20.54 7.06 -19.06
N ARG A 192 -20.19 7.54 -20.26
CA ARG A 192 -20.08 6.70 -21.45
C ARG A 192 -18.63 6.28 -21.68
N MET A 193 -18.44 5.13 -22.34
CA MET A 193 -17.12 4.63 -22.71
C MET A 193 -16.30 5.69 -23.46
N GLY A 194 -15.07 5.93 -22.99
CA GLY A 194 -14.13 6.89 -23.56
C GLY A 194 -14.21 8.30 -22.95
N ASP A 195 -15.25 8.62 -22.19
CA ASP A 195 -15.38 9.92 -21.54
C ASP A 195 -14.31 10.11 -20.47
N VAL A 196 -13.78 11.34 -20.37
CA VAL A 196 -12.82 11.75 -19.34
C VAL A 196 -13.47 12.78 -18.41
N TRP A 197 -13.63 12.43 -17.14
CA TRP A 197 -14.30 13.28 -16.16
C TRP A 197 -13.39 13.63 -14.99
N VAL A 198 -13.74 14.71 -14.31
CA VAL A 198 -13.14 15.17 -13.06
C VAL A 198 -14.15 14.91 -11.95
N VAL A 199 -13.83 13.97 -11.05
CA VAL A 199 -14.76 13.49 -10.02
C VAL A 199 -14.05 13.33 -8.68
N ARG A 200 -14.81 13.26 -7.58
CA ARG A 200 -14.24 12.90 -6.28
C ARG A 200 -13.98 11.40 -6.19
N TRP A 201 -12.88 11.02 -5.55
CA TRP A 201 -12.49 9.61 -5.38
C TRP A 201 -13.60 8.77 -4.71
N GLU A 202 -14.29 9.30 -3.71
CA GLU A 202 -15.41 8.64 -3.03
C GLU A 202 -16.49 8.12 -3.99
N GLY A 203 -16.81 8.90 -5.03
CA GLY A 203 -17.87 8.59 -5.98
C GLY A 203 -17.51 7.54 -7.03
N VAL A 204 -16.21 7.41 -7.31
CA VAL A 204 -15.68 6.56 -8.39
C VAL A 204 -14.93 5.32 -7.90
N LYS A 205 -14.55 5.27 -6.60
CA LYS A 205 -13.80 4.15 -6.00
C LYS A 205 -14.45 2.79 -6.26
N GLY A 206 -15.78 2.70 -6.22
CA GLY A 206 -16.52 1.46 -6.48
C GLY A 206 -16.38 0.99 -7.94
N ALA A 207 -16.53 1.90 -8.90
CA ALA A 207 -16.36 1.61 -10.33
C ALA A 207 -14.90 1.27 -10.66
N TRP A 208 -13.94 1.98 -10.03
CA TRP A 208 -12.52 1.69 -10.19
C TRP A 208 -12.16 0.29 -9.68
N GLY A 209 -12.70 -0.13 -8.53
CA GLY A 209 -12.50 -1.47 -7.99
C GLY A 209 -13.04 -2.60 -8.88
N ARG A 210 -14.03 -2.31 -9.75
CA ARG A 210 -14.55 -3.24 -10.76
C ARG A 210 -13.78 -3.21 -12.09
N GLY A 211 -12.86 -2.26 -12.27
CA GLY A 211 -12.12 -2.07 -13.52
C GLY A 211 -12.92 -1.37 -14.63
N GLU A 212 -14.02 -0.69 -14.29
CA GLU A 212 -14.89 0.01 -15.24
C GLU A 212 -14.36 1.39 -15.64
N VAL A 213 -13.42 1.92 -14.85
CA VAL A 213 -12.80 3.24 -15.01
C VAL A 213 -11.31 3.14 -14.67
N GLU A 214 -10.49 3.95 -15.33
CA GLU A 214 -9.06 4.07 -15.02
C GLU A 214 -8.72 5.50 -14.59
N LEU A 215 -7.74 5.63 -13.70
CA LEU A 215 -7.19 6.91 -13.27
C LEU A 215 -6.18 7.41 -14.32
N LEU A 216 -6.22 8.72 -14.62
CA LEU A 216 -5.30 9.39 -15.54
C LEU A 216 -4.19 10.15 -14.82
#